data_AF-A0A519MMU7-F1
#
_entry.id   AF-A0A519MMU7-F1
#
_cell.length_a   1.000
_cell.length_b   1.000
_cell.length_c   1.000
_cell.angle_alpha   90.00
_cell.angle_beta   90.00
_cell.angle_gamma   90.00
#
_symmetry.space_group_name_H-M   'P 1'
#
loop_
_entity.id
_entity.type
_entity.pdbx_description
1 polymer ?
#
loop_
_entity_poly.entity_id
_entity_poly.type
_entity_poly.pdbx_seq_one_letter_code
_entity_poly.pdbx_strand_id
1 'polypeptide(L)' 'MALEDDIATLTVLVQGMLDESGDQTGFDAKVWLDGGLTGVVPALGRRRPIDVLNESVGLEVAKSLLLRA' A
#
# COMPACT_ATOMS: atom_id res chain seq x y z
N MET A 1 -15.98 -2.14 -5.11
CA MET A 1 -16.19 -0.67 -5.18
C MET A 1 -15.26 0.09 -4.23
N ALA A 2 -15.45 0.09 -2.89
CA ALA A 2 -14.55 0.87 -2.01
C ALA A 2 -13.10 0.34 -1.97
N LEU A 3 -12.90 -0.96 -1.75
CA LEU A 3 -11.56 -1.56 -1.65
C LEU A 3 -10.71 -1.41 -2.93
N GLU A 4 -11.34 -1.46 -4.11
CA GLU A 4 -10.63 -1.28 -5.39
C GLU A 4 -10.15 0.16 -5.58
N ASP A 5 -10.96 1.14 -5.15
CA ASP A 5 -10.60 2.56 -5.13
C ASP A 5 -9.49 2.86 -4.11
N ASP A 6 -9.55 2.20 -2.95
CA ASP A 6 -8.50 2.27 -1.93
C ASP A 6 -7.17 1.73 -2.45
N ILE A 7 -7.18 0.57 -3.14
CA ILE A 7 -5.99 -0.02 -3.76
C ILE A 7 -5.45 0.89 -4.87
N ALA A 8 -6.32 1.49 -5.68
CA ALA A 8 -5.90 2.44 -6.71
C ALA A 8 -5.22 3.68 -6.09
N THR A 9 -5.80 4.22 -5.00
CA THR A 9 -5.23 5.34 -4.25
C THR A 9 -3.85 5.00 -3.68
N LEU A 10 -3.68 3.83 -3.08
CA LEU A 10 -2.38 3.38 -2.57
C LEU A 10 -1.37 3.16 -3.70
N THR A 11 -1.81 2.67 -4.86
CA THR A 11 -0.93 2.46 -6.03
C THR A 11 -0.37 3.79 -6.53
N VAL A 12 -1.21 4.83 -6.61
CA VAL A 12 -0.78 6.18 -6.98
C VAL A 12 0.19 6.75 -5.94
N LEU A 13 -0.05 6.51 -4.64
CA LEU A 13 0.85 6.94 -3.58
C LEU A 13 2.24 6.30 -3.73
N VAL A 14 2.30 4.98 -3.94
CA VAL A 14 3.57 4.26 -4.14
C VAL A 14 4.30 4.76 -5.38
N GLN A 15 3.59 5.01 -6.48
CA GLN A 15 4.19 5.59 -7.69
C GLN A 15 4.78 6.98 -7.43
N GLY A 16 4.07 7.83 -6.67
CA GLY A 16 4.61 9.13 -6.27
C GLY A 16 5.89 9.02 -5.44
N MET A 17 5.92 8.09 -4.47
CA MET A 17 7.12 7.83 -3.67
C MET A 17 8.31 7.35 -4.51
N LEU A 18 8.06 6.57 -5.57
CA LEU A 18 9.10 6.09 -6.48
C LEU A 18 9.61 7.19 -7.42
N ASP A 19 8.76 8.12 -7.83
CA ASP A 19 9.12 9.30 -8.62
C ASP A 19 10.16 10.16 -7.89
N GLU A 20 9.99 10.31 -6.59
CA GLU A 20 10.95 11.01 -5.75
C GLU A 20 12.24 10.21 -5.50
N SER A 21 12.21 8.88 -5.66
CA SER A 21 13.34 7.99 -5.32
C SER A 21 14.33 7.72 -6.47
N GLY A 22 14.04 8.11 -7.71
CA GLY A 22 14.96 7.98 -8.86
C GLY A 22 14.54 6.92 -9.89
N ASP A 23 15.48 6.09 -10.37
CA ASP A 23 15.22 5.13 -11.47
C ASP A 23 14.23 4.04 -11.07
N GLN A 24 13.14 3.96 -11.82
CA GLN A 24 12.02 3.04 -11.61
C GLN A 24 11.99 1.92 -12.65
N THR A 25 13.08 1.76 -13.42
CA THR A 25 13.07 0.90 -14.60
C THR A 25 12.80 -0.55 -14.19
N GLY A 26 11.64 -1.07 -14.58
CA GLY A 26 11.21 -2.44 -14.27
C GLY A 26 10.53 -2.62 -12.90
N PHE A 27 10.27 -1.55 -12.16
CA PHE A 27 9.47 -1.63 -10.93
C PHE A 27 7.96 -1.53 -11.24
N ASP A 28 7.20 -2.55 -10.86
CA ASP A 28 5.73 -2.54 -10.95
C ASP A 28 5.13 -2.28 -9.58
N ALA A 29 4.67 -1.04 -9.37
CA ALA A 29 4.07 -0.60 -8.10
C ALA A 29 2.81 -1.39 -7.73
N LYS A 30 2.05 -1.87 -8.72
CA LYS A 30 0.83 -2.64 -8.48
C LYS A 30 1.17 -4.04 -8.00
N VAL A 31 2.14 -4.71 -8.63
CA VAL A 31 2.61 -6.04 -8.21
C VAL A 31 3.26 -5.98 -6.83
N TRP A 32 4.09 -4.96 -6.58
CA TRP A 32 4.69 -4.75 -5.26
C TRP A 32 3.63 -4.52 -4.19
N LEU A 33 2.63 -3.67 -4.47
CA LEU A 33 1.55 -3.40 -3.54
C LEU A 33 0.70 -4.65 -3.27
N ASP A 34 0.34 -5.42 -4.29
CA ASP A 34 -0.43 -6.67 -4.14
C ASP A 34 0.29 -7.68 -3.22
N GLY A 35 1.60 -7.86 -3.42
CA GLY A 35 2.44 -8.67 -2.54
C GLY A 35 2.49 -8.11 -1.10
N GLY A 36 2.59 -6.79 -0.95
CA GLY A 36 2.58 -6.13 0.35
C GLY A 36 1.23 -6.25 1.08
N LEU A 37 0.11 -6.15 0.36
CA LEU A 37 -1.25 -6.20 0.91
C LEU A 37 -1.63 -7.58 1.43
N THR A 38 -1.08 -8.63 0.82
CA THR A 38 -1.32 -10.03 1.21
C THR A 38 -0.32 -10.53 2.26
N GLY A 39 0.83 -9.87 2.38
CA GLY A 39 1.87 -10.17 3.37
C GLY A 39 1.50 -9.77 4.80
N VAL A 40 2.04 -10.50 5.77
CA VAL A 40 1.89 -10.16 7.20
C VAL A 40 2.82 -9.01 7.56
N VAL A 41 2.26 -7.90 8.04
CA VAL A 41 3.04 -6.72 8.45
C VAL A 41 3.13 -6.65 9.99
N PRO A 42 4.34 -6.74 10.58
CA PRO A 42 4.51 -6.65 12.04
C PRO A 42 3.98 -5.34 12.63
N ALA A 43 4.16 -4.22 11.94
CA ALA A 43 3.69 -2.90 12.37
C ALA A 43 2.15 -2.79 12.46
N LEU A 44 1.41 -3.67 11.78
CA LEU A 44 -0.06 -3.76 11.86
C LEU A 44 -0.53 -4.76 12.94
N GLY A 45 0.36 -5.15 13.86
CA GLY A 45 0.07 -6.20 14.85
C GLY A 45 0.12 -7.59 14.23
N ARG A 46 1.00 -7.81 13.24
CA ARG A 46 1.09 -9.06 12.45
C ARG A 46 -0.21 -9.39 11.70
N ARG A 47 -0.86 -8.37 11.14
CA ARG A 47 -2.02 -8.51 10.26
C ARG A 47 -1.65 -8.19 8.82
N ARG A 48 -2.49 -8.65 7.87
CA ARG A 48 -2.34 -8.28 6.46
C ARG A 48 -2.94 -6.91 6.24
N PRO A 49 -2.31 -6.02 5.45
CA PRO A 49 -2.88 -4.72 5.15
C PRO A 49 -4.26 -4.81 4.49
N ILE A 50 -4.54 -5.86 3.70
CA ILE A 50 -5.87 -6.07 3.11
C ILE A 50 -6.98 -6.29 4.15
N ASP A 51 -6.67 -6.88 5.30
CA ASP A 51 -7.65 -7.05 6.39
C ASP A 51 -7.96 -5.69 7.02
N VAL A 52 -6.94 -4.83 7.16
CA VAL A 52 -7.07 -3.47 7.70
C VAL A 52 -7.80 -2.56 6.72
N LEU A 53 -7.58 -2.70 5.41
CA LEU A 53 -8.26 -1.91 4.37
C LEU A 53 -9.79 -2.10 4.36
N ASN A 54 -10.29 -3.23 4.84
CA ASN A 54 -11.73 -3.45 4.98
C ASN A 54 -12.33 -2.72 6.21
N GLU A 55 -11.50 -2.11 7.07
CA GLU A 55 -11.94 -1.33 8.21
C GLU A 55 -12.18 0.15 7.83
N SER A 56 -13.04 0.87 8.55
CA SER A 56 -13.47 2.24 8.21
C SER A 56 -12.34 3.28 8.15
N VAL A 57 -11.21 3.01 8.80
CA VAL A 57 -9.99 3.86 8.80
C VAL A 57 -8.81 3.17 8.11
N GLY A 58 -9.08 2.08 7.40
CA GLY A 58 -8.07 1.19 6.83
C GLY A 58 -7.14 1.85 5.85
N LEU A 59 -7.69 2.68 4.97
CA LEU A 59 -6.94 3.44 3.98
C LEU A 59 -5.91 4.38 4.63
N GLU A 60 -6.31 5.14 5.64
CA GLU A 60 -5.43 6.10 6.31
C GLU A 60 -4.29 5.40 7.07
N VAL A 61 -4.57 4.23 7.67
CA VAL A 61 -3.55 3.38 8.29
C VAL A 61 -2.56 2.86 7.25
N ALA A 62 -3.05 2.37 6.11
CA ALA A 62 -2.21 1.87 5.03
C ALA A 62 -1.32 2.98 4.42
N LYS A 63 -1.87 4.18 4.20
CA LYS A 63 -1.10 5.35 3.75
C LYS A 63 0.01 5.72 4.74
N SER A 64 -0.33 5.77 6.03
CA SER A 64 0.64 6.10 7.09
C SER A 64 1.76 5.07 7.19
N LEU A 65 1.46 3.80 6.91
CA LEU A 65 2.46 2.74 6.86
C LEU A 65 3.41 2.92 5.67
N LEU A 66 2.88 3.21 4.47
CA LEU A 66 3.68 3.44 3.26
C LEU A 66 4.59 4.65 3.42
N LEU A 67 4.08 5.77 3.93
CA LEU A 67 4.85 7.01 4.14
C LEU A 67 5.97 6.87 5.19
N ARG A 68 5.99 5.78 5.95
CA ARG A 68 7.02 5.49 6.96
C ARG A 68 8.03 4.44 6.51
N ALA A 69 7.79 3.76 5.39
CA ALA A 69 8.69 2.78 4.81
C ALA A 69 9.89 3.47 4.14
#